data_AF-A0A1B0CWV6-F1
#
_entry.id   AF-A0A1B0CWV6-F1
#
_cell.length_a   1.000
_cell.length_b   1.000
_cell.length_c   1.000
_cell.angle_alpha   90.00
_cell.angle_beta   90.00
_cell.angle_gamma   90.00
#
_symmetry.space_group_name_H-M   'P 1'
#
loop_
_entity.id
_entity.type
_entity.pdbx_description
1 polymer ?
#
loop_
_entity_poly.entity_id
_entity_poly.type
_entity_poly.pdbx_seq_one_letter_code
_entity_poly.pdbx_strand_id
1 'polypeptide(L)'
;MTVAILKEFLGEFGKIGRVYLQNNKSDDDEAGKKRRKMRRYTEGWVEFESKKVAKLLALRLNGKPITTRKGSKFCDILWNLKYLSRFKWVHLSERLTYEKAVYRQRLQTEISLARKEANFYGENLDRSEKLRKRNAKK
;
A
#
# COMPACT_ATOMS: atom_id res chain seq x y z
N MET A 1 -1.34 -15.16 3.56
CA MET A 1 -1.32 -15.22 5.04
C MET A 1 -2.08 -14.00 5.56
N THR A 2 -3.00 -14.11 6.52
CA THR A 2 -3.74 -12.95 7.07
C THR A 2 -3.07 -12.40 8.33
N VAL A 3 -3.45 -11.20 8.77
CA VAL A 3 -2.92 -10.58 10.01
C VAL A 3 -3.15 -11.46 11.24
N ALA A 4 -4.33 -12.10 11.35
CA ALA A 4 -4.66 -12.97 12.47
C ALA A 4 -3.74 -14.20 12.53
N ILE A 5 -3.58 -14.89 11.39
CA ILE A 5 -2.70 -16.06 11.27
C ILE A 5 -1.24 -15.69 11.60
N LEU A 6 -0.78 -14.51 11.15
CA LEU A 6 0.56 -14.03 11.47
C LEU A 6 0.75 -13.80 12.98
N LYS A 7 -0.27 -13.24 13.65
CA LYS A 7 -0.26 -13.05 15.10
C LYS A 7 -0.28 -14.36 15.86
N GLU A 8 -1.00 -15.37 15.38
CA GLU A 8 -1.00 -16.71 15.98
C GLU A 8 0.41 -17.32 15.91
N PHE A 9 1.01 -17.38 14.71
CA PHE A 9 2.35 -17.98 14.54
C PHE A 9 3.43 -17.25 15.33
N LEU A 10 3.45 -15.93 15.29
CA LEU A 10 4.50 -15.15 15.96
C LEU A 10 4.20 -14.93 17.45
N GLY A 11 2.94 -15.07 17.86
CA GLY A 11 2.48 -14.88 19.23
C GLY A 11 3.02 -15.93 20.18
N GLU A 12 3.28 -17.14 19.70
CA GLU A 12 3.93 -18.22 20.47
C GLU A 12 5.32 -17.82 20.99
N PHE A 13 6.00 -16.91 20.29
CA PHE A 13 7.36 -16.49 20.63
C PHE A 13 7.42 -15.22 21.49
N GLY A 14 6.33 -14.47 21.58
CA GLY A 14 6.23 -13.29 22.43
C GLY A 14 5.06 -12.39 22.10
N LYS A 15 4.83 -11.41 22.99
CA LYS A 15 3.70 -10.49 22.87
C LYS A 15 3.90 -9.50 21.73
N ILE A 16 2.94 -9.51 20.81
CA ILE A 16 2.88 -8.65 19.62
C ILE A 16 2.02 -7.43 19.95
N GLY A 17 2.53 -6.25 19.64
CA GLY A 17 1.75 -5.00 19.68
C GLY A 17 1.01 -4.77 18.38
N ARG A 18 1.63 -4.00 17.48
CA ARG A 18 1.03 -3.58 16.21
C ARG A 18 1.48 -4.46 15.04
N VAL A 19 0.58 -4.67 14.09
CA VAL A 19 0.85 -5.41 12.86
C VAL A 19 0.25 -4.66 11.69
N TYR A 20 1.03 -4.52 10.63
CA TYR A 20 0.62 -3.89 9.37
C TYR A 20 1.11 -4.76 8.22
N LEU A 21 0.21 -5.08 7.30
CA LEU A 21 0.53 -5.81 6.07
C LEU A 21 0.13 -4.94 4.89
N GLN A 22 1.09 -4.68 4.01
CA GLN A 22 0.88 -3.87 2.82
C GLN A 22 0.31 -4.73 1.70
N ASN A 23 -0.89 -4.35 1.23
CA ASN A 23 -1.57 -5.05 0.15
C ASN A 23 -0.82 -4.85 -1.17
N ASN A 24 -0.83 -5.84 -2.04
CA ASN A 24 -0.34 -5.67 -3.40
C ASN A 24 -1.30 -4.74 -4.17
N LYS A 25 -0.77 -3.70 -4.83
CA LYS A 25 -1.56 -2.71 -5.57
C LYS A 25 -2.42 -3.36 -6.66
N SER A 26 -1.94 -4.44 -7.28
CA SER A 26 -2.71 -5.20 -8.28
C SER A 26 -4.00 -5.81 -7.71
N ASP A 27 -4.04 -6.10 -6.41
CA ASP A 27 -5.24 -6.64 -5.75
C ASP A 27 -6.25 -5.53 -5.41
N ASP A 28 -5.84 -4.25 -5.34
CA ASP A 28 -6.73 -3.11 -5.10
C ASP A 28 -7.47 -2.70 -6.38
N ASP A 29 -6.82 -2.75 -7.55
CA ASP A 29 -7.45 -2.45 -8.86
C ASP A 29 -8.47 -3.53 -9.28
N GLU A 30 -8.22 -4.79 -8.92
CA GLU A 30 -9.09 -5.93 -9.22
C GLU A 30 -10.22 -6.13 -8.21
N ALA A 31 -10.28 -5.35 -7.12
CA ALA A 31 -11.32 -5.45 -6.10
C ALA A 31 -12.73 -5.16 -6.63
N GLY A 32 -12.85 -4.55 -7.82
CA GLY A 32 -14.11 -4.36 -8.54
C GLY A 32 -14.67 -5.61 -9.23
N LYS A 33 -13.88 -6.68 -9.43
CA LYS A 33 -14.30 -7.90 -10.14
C LYS A 33 -14.37 -9.11 -9.20
N LYS A 34 -15.61 -9.49 -8.86
CA LYS A 34 -16.06 -10.78 -8.30
C LYS A 34 -14.98 -11.88 -8.17
N ARG A 35 -14.30 -11.94 -7.01
CA ARG A 35 -13.94 -13.16 -6.25
C ARG A 35 -13.11 -12.79 -5.04
N ARG A 36 -13.45 -13.32 -3.86
CA ARG A 36 -12.65 -13.22 -2.61
C ARG A 36 -11.32 -14.00 -2.76
N LYS A 37 -10.42 -13.54 -3.63
CA LYS A 37 -9.05 -14.05 -3.66
C LYS A 37 -8.37 -13.69 -2.35
N MET A 38 -7.60 -14.63 -1.81
CA MET A 38 -6.78 -14.40 -0.62
C MET A 38 -5.83 -13.22 -0.92
N ARG A 39 -5.99 -12.11 -0.19
CA ARG A 39 -5.14 -10.92 -0.36
C ARG A 39 -3.68 -11.32 -0.28
N ARG A 40 -2.90 -10.93 -1.30
CA ARG A 40 -1.45 -11.12 -1.32
C ARG A 40 -0.81 -9.84 -0.81
N TYR A 41 0.00 -10.00 0.22
CA TYR A 41 0.73 -8.89 0.82
C TYR A 41 2.14 -8.87 0.23
N THR A 42 2.63 -7.68 -0.12
CA THR A 42 4.00 -7.51 -0.62
C THR A 42 5.00 -7.49 0.52
N GLU A 43 4.67 -6.75 1.58
CA GLU A 43 5.52 -6.51 2.74
C GLU A 43 4.69 -6.43 4.02
N GLY A 44 5.34 -6.56 5.17
CA GLY A 44 4.69 -6.53 6.47
C GLY A 44 5.61 -6.05 7.58
N TRP A 45 5.02 -5.34 8.55
CA TRP A 45 5.69 -4.85 9.76
C TRP A 45 4.99 -5.42 10.98
N VAL A 46 5.78 -5.98 11.88
CA VAL A 46 5.32 -6.53 13.16
C VAL A 46 6.13 -5.88 14.26
N GLU A 47 5.43 -5.26 15.21
CA GLU A 47 6.01 -4.69 16.41
C GLU A 47 5.86 -5.67 17.58
N PHE A 48 6.98 -6.00 18.21
CA PHE A 48 7.02 -6.76 19.45
C PHE A 48 7.25 -5.83 20.64
N GLU A 49 6.68 -6.18 21.80
CA GLU A 49 6.93 -5.43 23.04
C GLU A 49 8.39 -5.54 23.50
N SER A 50 9.04 -6.68 23.24
CA SER A 50 10.45 -6.90 23.60
C SER A 50 11.36 -6.92 22.39
N LYS A 51 12.33 -5.99 22.37
CA LYS A 51 13.39 -5.94 21.34
C LYS A 51 14.24 -7.21 21.29
N LYS A 52 14.47 -7.87 22.44
CA LYS A 52 15.28 -9.09 22.50
C LYS A 52 14.61 -10.22 21.72
N VAL A 53 13.30 -10.38 21.92
CA VAL A 53 12.47 -11.37 21.21
C VAL A 53 12.46 -11.08 19.72
N ALA A 54 12.21 -9.83 19.31
CA ALA A 54 12.22 -9.45 17.89
C ALA A 54 13.55 -9.76 17.20
N LYS A 55 14.68 -9.45 17.84
CA LYS A 55 16.01 -9.71 17.30
C LYS A 55 16.28 -11.22 17.19
N LEU A 56 15.93 -11.99 18.22
CA LEU A 56 16.11 -13.44 18.22
C LEU A 56 15.23 -14.11 17.16
N LEU A 57 13.99 -13.68 16.99
CA LEU A 57 13.06 -14.24 16.00
C LEU A 57 13.53 -13.98 14.59
N ALA A 58 13.95 -12.76 14.28
CA ALA A 58 14.51 -12.43 12.98
C ALA A 58 15.73 -13.31 12.67
N LEU A 59 16.59 -13.60 13.65
CA LEU A 59 17.74 -14.49 13.43
C LEU A 59 17.33 -15.97 13.32
N ARG A 60 16.38 -16.42 14.14
CA ARG A 60 16.03 -17.84 14.27
C ARG A 60 15.09 -18.33 13.18
N LEU A 61 14.14 -17.50 12.76
CA LEU A 61 13.07 -17.88 11.83
C LEU A 61 13.38 -17.48 10.39
N ASN A 62 14.18 -16.44 10.14
CA ASN A 62 14.51 -16.04 8.78
C ASN A 62 15.15 -17.19 7.98
N GLY A 63 14.61 -17.45 6.79
CA GLY A 63 15.02 -18.55 5.90
C GLY A 63 14.44 -19.92 6.27
N LYS A 64 13.64 -20.05 7.34
CA LYS A 64 13.01 -21.32 7.73
C LYS A 64 11.59 -21.44 7.19
N PRO A 65 11.09 -22.66 6.94
CA PRO A 65 9.70 -22.86 6.55
C PRO A 65 8.75 -22.42 7.67
N ILE A 66 7.61 -21.84 7.30
CA ILE A 66 6.58 -21.40 8.25
C ILE A 66 5.99 -22.60 9.00
N THR A 67 5.84 -23.74 8.33
CA THR A 67 5.35 -24.96 8.94
C THR A 67 6.00 -26.17 8.28
N THR A 68 6.20 -27.22 9.06
CA THR A 68 6.71 -28.52 8.59
C THR A 68 5.59 -29.54 8.41
N ARG A 69 4.33 -29.15 8.65
CA ARG A 69 3.17 -30.04 8.50
C ARG A 69 2.85 -30.28 7.03
N LYS A 70 3.03 -31.52 6.58
CA LYS A 70 2.62 -31.99 5.25
C LYS A 70 1.12 -31.72 5.05
N GLY A 71 0.77 -30.99 3.98
CA GLY A 71 -0.60 -30.61 3.64
C GLY A 71 -1.06 -29.23 4.14
N SER A 72 -0.23 -28.52 4.90
CA SER A 72 -0.53 -27.13 5.25
C SER A 72 -0.32 -26.19 4.07
N LYS A 73 -1.19 -25.18 3.94
CA LYS A 73 -1.10 -24.12 2.91
C LYS A 73 0.22 -23.33 2.95
N PHE A 74 0.97 -23.43 4.05
CA PHE A 74 2.21 -22.69 4.28
C PHE A 74 3.46 -23.58 4.28
N CYS A 75 3.35 -24.86 3.87
CA CYS A 75 4.45 -25.83 3.95
C CYS A 75 5.68 -25.41 3.14
N ASP A 76 5.46 -24.88 1.93
CA ASP A 76 6.54 -24.52 1.00
C ASP A 76 6.96 -23.03 1.10
N ILE A 77 6.40 -22.30 2.06
CA ILE A 77 6.65 -20.87 2.23
C ILE A 77 7.67 -20.66 3.34
N LEU A 78 8.74 -19.95 3.01
CA LEU A 78 9.80 -19.58 3.94
C LEU A 78 9.50 -18.24 4.61
N TRP A 79 9.88 -18.12 5.88
CA TRP A 79 9.95 -16.84 6.58
C TRP A 79 11.04 -15.96 5.96
N ASN A 80 10.67 -14.72 5.63
CA ASN A 80 11.61 -13.66 5.30
C ASN A 80 11.44 -12.54 6.34
N LEU A 81 12.36 -12.46 7.29
CA LEU A 81 12.27 -11.56 8.43
C LEU A 81 13.57 -10.78 8.61
N LYS A 82 13.43 -9.47 8.83
CA LYS A 82 14.55 -8.58 9.12
C LYS A 82 14.24 -7.74 10.36
N TYR A 83 15.15 -7.78 11.33
CA TYR A 83 15.05 -6.88 12.49
C TYR A 83 15.51 -5.47 12.10
N LEU A 84 14.66 -4.48 12.35
CA LEU A 84 14.97 -3.07 12.07
C LEU A 84 15.42 -2.38 13.36
N SER A 85 16.72 -2.13 13.48
CA SER A 85 17.27 -1.40 14.64
C SER A 85 16.91 0.08 14.59
N ARG A 86 16.62 0.69 15.75
CA ARG A 86 16.27 2.12 15.89
C ARG A 86 15.01 2.55 15.10
N PHE A 87 14.24 1.59 14.60
CA PHE A 87 12.99 1.83 13.92
C PHE A 87 11.83 1.85 14.93
N LYS A 88 10.95 2.85 14.82
CA LYS A 88 9.74 2.96 15.63
C LYS A 88 8.53 2.94 14.70
N TRP A 89 7.38 2.48 15.20
CA TRP A 89 6.13 2.46 14.44
C TRP A 89 5.77 3.82 13.85
N VAL A 90 6.08 4.91 14.56
CA VAL A 90 5.85 6.29 14.10
C VAL A 90 6.52 6.57 12.75
N HIS A 91 7.74 6.07 12.54
CA HIS A 91 8.46 6.26 11.27
C HIS A 91 7.75 5.56 10.11
N LEU A 92 7.11 4.40 10.37
CA LEU A 92 6.31 3.71 9.36
C LEU A 92 5.08 4.53 8.99
N SER A 93 4.31 4.96 10.00
CA SER A 93 3.09 5.74 9.78
C SER A 93 3.40 7.06 9.08
N GLU A 94 4.44 7.76 9.52
CA GLU A 94 4.88 9.03 8.95
C GLU A 94 5.25 8.87 7.48
N ARG A 95 6.09 7.88 7.15
CA ARG A 95 6.45 7.56 5.77
C ARG A 95 5.21 7.25 4.91
N LEU A 96 4.29 6.40 5.40
CA LEU A 96 3.07 6.05 4.67
C LEU A 96 2.16 7.27 4.45
N THR A 97 2.02 8.13 5.45
CA THR A 97 1.23 9.37 5.32
C THR A 97 1.87 10.33 4.34
N TYR A 98 3.19 10.46 4.37
CA TYR A 98 3.95 11.31 3.46
C TYR A 98 3.83 10.83 2.02
N GLU A 99 4.05 9.54 1.75
CA GLU A 99 3.91 8.96 0.41
C GLU A 99 2.49 9.17 -0.15
N LYS A 100 1.46 8.99 0.68
CA LYS A 100 0.07 9.27 0.30
C LYS A 100 -0.19 10.76 0.02
N ALA A 101 0.34 11.65 0.84
CA ALA A 101 0.18 13.10 0.67
C ALA A 101 0.85 13.57 -0.63
N VAL A 102 2.09 13.15 -0.88
CA VAL A 102 2.84 13.46 -2.11
C VAL A 102 2.10 12.94 -3.34
N TYR A 103 1.62 11.70 -3.30
CA TYR A 103 0.84 11.14 -4.41
C TYR A 103 -0.44 11.94 -4.69
N ARG A 104 -1.20 12.28 -3.65
CA ARG A 104 -2.41 13.11 -3.78
C ARG A 104 -2.11 14.49 -4.35
N GLN A 105 -1.04 15.12 -3.89
CA GLN A 105 -0.64 16.44 -4.38
C GLN A 105 -0.28 16.39 -5.88
N ARG A 106 0.50 15.38 -6.31
CA ARG A 106 0.83 15.20 -7.74
C ARG A 106 -0.43 15.02 -8.59
N LEU A 107 -1.33 14.14 -8.17
CA LEU A 107 -2.59 13.90 -8.87
C LEU A 107 -3.46 15.17 -8.95
N GLN A 108 -3.54 15.95 -7.88
CA GLN A 108 -4.27 17.22 -7.88
C GLN A 108 -3.66 18.24 -8.84
N THR A 109 -2.33 18.33 -8.90
CA THR A 109 -1.64 19.20 -9.86
C THR A 109 -1.94 18.78 -11.30
N GLU A 110 -1.89 17.47 -11.61
CA GLU A 110 -2.25 16.94 -12.93
C GLU A 110 -3.70 17.27 -13.31
N ILE A 111 -4.64 17.06 -12.39
CA ILE A 111 -6.05 17.41 -12.58
C ILE A 111 -6.20 18.93 -12.81
N SER A 112 -5.48 19.75 -12.05
CA SER A 112 -5.54 21.21 -12.19
C SER A 112 -4.99 21.67 -13.55
N LEU A 113 -3.92 21.05 -14.03
CA LEU A 113 -3.36 21.33 -15.36
C LEU A 113 -4.36 20.94 -16.46
N ALA A 114 -4.91 19.73 -16.40
CA ALA A 114 -5.92 19.26 -17.36
C ALA A 114 -7.19 20.14 -17.36
N ARG A 115 -7.64 20.58 -16.18
CA ARG A 115 -8.77 21.52 -16.06
C ARG A 115 -8.47 22.88 -16.69
N LYS A 116 -7.27 23.43 -16.44
CA LYS A 116 -6.86 24.71 -17.02
C LYS A 116 -6.81 24.63 -18.55
N GLU A 117 -6.26 23.54 -19.09
CA GLU A 117 -6.21 23.29 -20.52
C GLU A 117 -7.62 23.14 -21.13
N ALA A 118 -8.50 22.33 -20.53
CA ALA A 118 -9.89 22.18 -20.98
C ALA A 118 -10.67 23.51 -20.98
N ASN A 119 -10.52 24.32 -19.92
CA ASN A 119 -11.15 25.63 -19.83
C ASN A 119 -10.63 26.58 -20.91
N PHE A 120 -9.31 26.60 -21.16
CA PHE A 120 -8.71 27.42 -22.21
C PHE A 120 -9.25 27.06 -23.60
N TYR A 121 -9.40 25.77 -23.90
CA TYR A 121 -10.02 25.33 -25.15
C TYR A 121 -11.50 25.75 -25.24
N GLY A 122 -12.28 25.58 -24.17
CA GLY A 122 -13.67 26.02 -24.11
C GLY A 122 -13.84 27.53 -24.35
N GLU A 123 -13.04 28.36 -23.68
CA GLU A 123 -13.06 29.82 -23.85
C GLU A 123 -12.72 30.25 -25.28
N ASN A 124 -11.75 29.59 -25.92
CA ASN A 124 -11.37 29.88 -27.29
C ASN A 124 -12.46 29.49 -28.30
N LEU A 125 -13.14 28.35 -28.09
CA LEU A 125 -14.29 27.95 -28.90
C LEU A 125 -15.41 28.98 -28.79
N ASP A 126 -15.79 29.37 -27.58
CA ASP A 126 -16.81 30.39 -27.33
C ASP A 126 -16.44 31.73 -27.98
N ARG A 127 -15.17 32.13 -27.91
CA ARG A 127 -14.67 33.36 -28.54
C ARG A 127 -14.77 33.28 -30.06
N SER A 128 -14.37 32.16 -30.65
CA SER A 128 -14.46 31.93 -32.10
C SER A 128 -15.91 31.93 -32.60
N GLU A 129 -16.84 31.32 -31.85
CA GLU A 129 -18.26 31.32 -32.18
C GLU A 129 -18.85 32.74 -32.15
N LYS A 130 -18.53 33.52 -31.11
CA LYS A 130 -18.98 34.92 -30.97
C LYS A 130 -18.46 35.78 -32.13
N LEU A 131 -17.20 35.60 -32.53
CA LEU A 131 -16.61 36.29 -33.68
C LEU A 131 -17.31 35.89 -34.99
N ARG A 132 -17.54 34.60 -35.21
CA ARG A 132 -18.27 34.10 -36.40
C ARG A 132 -19.67 34.70 -36.50
N LYS A 133 -20.44 34.71 -35.41
CA LYS A 133 -21.79 35.31 -35.36
C LYS A 133 -21.77 36.82 -35.62
N ARG A 134 -20.71 37.53 -35.21
CA ARG A 134 -20.56 38.97 -35.48
C ARG A 134 -20.23 39.23 -36.94
N ASN A 135 -19.36 38.42 -37.55
CA ASN A 135 -19.00 38.54 -38.97
C ASN A 135 -20.17 38.19 -39.90
N ALA A 136 -21.03 37.24 -39.53
CA ALA A 136 -22.21 36.87 -40.32
C ALA A 136 -23.37 37.89 -40.26
N LYS A 137 -23.29 38.89 -39.37
CA LYS A 137 -24.26 39.99 -39.24
C LYS A 137 -23.82 41.28 -39.95
N LYS A 138 -22.59 41.33 -40.46
CA LYS A 138 -22.11 42.37 -41.36
C LYS A 138 -22.37 41.93 -42.79
#